data_AF-A0A2H3DJI6-F1
#
_entry.id   AF-A0A2H3DJI6-F1
#
_cell.length_a   1.000
_cell.length_b   1.000
_cell.length_c   1.000
_cell.angle_alpha   90.00
_cell.angle_beta   90.00
_cell.angle_gamma   90.00
#
_symmetry.space_group_name_H-M   'P 1'
#
loop_
_entity.id
_entity.type
_entity.pdbx_description
1 polymer ?
#
loop_
_entity_poly.entity_id
_entity_poly.type
_entity_poly.pdbx_seq_one_letter_code
_entity_poly.pdbx_strand_id
1 'polypeptide(L)'
;MKTSTLVSLFSHILFSHALYAPLREYAGQSFFNGWDFPGNYDNTTWGNVTFVDQATGSAKNLAYVNDAGNAILRVDNSTDITGTGLVYRDSVKLMSQDLYPLGSLITIDIVHMPYGCSVWPSFWTFGGTDLEWPMFGEIDIIEGVNLMTNNQMALHHNDSSCLQPPNPEQSGQTLNGDCSNGAGSVGCRVAETKPNSFGESFAQNGGGAFALQFDVSGAYIWFWSRQNIPKSLTSATSTSNMDTTDWGLPSASYPSSGCDLQKLFKPQKLILDITLCGDWAGVPSIFNTQCSGNCVQDYVIGPGSPKYDNAWFEISYLRTYTAIAGNASSSSSGAVETATGTTTHVVTSTSGGASSGAASASTTSSASSAGRSYSTISWISAGCLLLGLVSLGL
;
A
#
# COMPACT_ATOMS: atom_id res chain seq x y z
N MET A 1 44.79 6.78 -40.29
CA MET A 1 43.40 6.62 -39.82
C MET A 1 43.36 5.45 -38.86
N LYS A 2 43.25 5.70 -37.55
CA LYS A 2 43.08 4.65 -36.53
C LYS A 2 41.62 4.69 -36.09
N THR A 3 40.85 3.68 -36.48
CA THR A 3 39.46 3.49 -36.05
C THR A 3 39.47 2.98 -34.62
N SER A 4 39.13 3.86 -33.67
CA SER A 4 38.89 3.48 -32.28
C SER A 4 37.48 2.91 -32.18
N THR A 5 37.36 1.61 -31.89
CA THR A 5 36.08 0.95 -31.68
C THR A 5 35.74 1.08 -30.21
N LEU A 6 34.78 1.95 -29.88
CA LEU A 6 34.29 2.13 -28.53
C LEU A 6 33.39 0.92 -28.19
N VAL A 7 33.92 -0.04 -27.41
CA VAL A 7 33.11 -1.13 -26.85
C VAL A 7 32.34 -0.53 -25.67
N SER A 8 31.05 -0.27 -25.86
CA SER A 8 30.14 0.06 -24.77
C SER A 8 29.93 -1.19 -23.94
N LEU A 9 30.59 -1.27 -22.77
CA LEU A 9 30.20 -2.23 -21.74
C LEU A 9 28.85 -1.77 -21.18
N PHE A 10 27.77 -2.42 -21.62
CA PHE A 10 26.54 -2.42 -20.85
C PHE A 10 26.85 -3.13 -19.53
N SER A 11 26.93 -2.36 -18.45
CA SER A 11 26.85 -2.90 -17.10
C SER A 11 25.44 -3.45 -16.95
N HIS A 12 25.24 -4.74 -17.23
CA HIS A 12 24.03 -5.42 -16.84
C HIS A 12 23.99 -5.40 -15.31
N ILE A 13 23.18 -4.51 -14.75
CA ILE A 13 22.70 -4.71 -13.39
C ILE A 13 21.96 -6.03 -13.44
N LEU A 14 22.54 -7.04 -12.78
CA LEU A 14 21.87 -8.29 -12.53
C LEU A 14 20.69 -7.92 -11.62
N PHE A 15 19.50 -7.77 -12.19
CA PHE A 15 18.29 -7.99 -11.42
C PHE A 15 18.47 -9.38 -10.82
N SER A 16 18.59 -9.47 -9.50
CA SER A 16 18.53 -10.76 -8.83
C SER A 16 17.14 -11.29 -9.16
N HIS A 17 17.07 -12.28 -10.06
CA HIS A 17 15.83 -12.95 -10.39
C HIS A 17 15.47 -13.80 -9.18
N ALA A 18 14.91 -13.15 -8.16
CA ALA A 18 14.43 -13.80 -6.98
C ALA A 18 13.18 -14.59 -7.37
N LEU A 19 13.20 -15.90 -7.10
CA LEU A 19 11.98 -16.68 -7.06
C LEU A 19 11.23 -16.23 -5.79
N TYR A 20 9.94 -15.94 -5.89
CA TYR A 20 9.13 -15.58 -4.73
C TYR A 20 8.17 -16.71 -4.36
N ALA A 21 8.07 -17.03 -3.08
CA ALA A 21 7.11 -17.98 -2.55
C ALA A 21 5.79 -17.28 -2.20
N PRO A 22 4.62 -17.87 -2.49
CA PRO A 22 3.32 -17.27 -2.18
C PRO A 22 3.16 -17.09 -0.67
N LEU A 23 2.60 -15.95 -0.27
CA LEU A 23 2.36 -15.59 1.12
C LEU A 23 0.87 -15.47 1.44
N ARG A 24 0.14 -14.63 0.67
CA ARG A 24 -1.30 -14.41 0.86
C ARG A 24 -2.00 -14.14 -0.47
N GLU A 25 -3.24 -14.60 -0.58
CA GLU A 25 -4.18 -14.20 -1.63
C GLU A 25 -5.41 -13.54 -1.00
N TYR A 26 -5.84 -12.44 -1.59
CA TYR A 26 -7.15 -11.81 -1.40
C TYR A 26 -7.91 -11.96 -2.71
N ALA A 27 -8.90 -12.86 -2.75
CA ALA A 27 -9.73 -13.13 -3.92
C ALA A 27 -11.07 -13.73 -3.48
N GLY A 28 -12.07 -13.67 -4.36
CA GLY A 28 -13.37 -14.30 -4.14
C GLY A 28 -14.06 -13.81 -2.87
N GLN A 29 -14.87 -14.70 -2.28
CA GLN A 29 -15.60 -14.43 -1.04
C GLN A 29 -14.71 -14.10 0.16
N SER A 30 -13.43 -14.49 0.11
CA SER A 30 -12.44 -14.19 1.13
C SER A 30 -11.67 -12.88 0.89
N PHE A 31 -11.95 -12.14 -0.19
CA PHE A 31 -11.17 -10.93 -0.51
C PHE A 31 -11.13 -9.94 0.64
N PHE A 32 -12.27 -9.69 1.30
CA PHE A 32 -12.38 -8.73 2.40
C PHE A 32 -11.94 -9.29 3.77
N ASN A 33 -11.36 -10.50 3.82
CA ASN A 33 -10.74 -11.02 5.03
C ASN A 33 -9.34 -10.43 5.20
N GLY A 34 -8.96 -10.09 6.44
CA GLY A 34 -7.62 -9.56 6.72
C GLY A 34 -7.43 -8.09 6.34
N TRP A 35 -8.53 -7.34 6.28
CA TRP A 35 -8.56 -5.89 6.08
C TRP A 35 -9.26 -5.21 7.24
N ASP A 36 -8.76 -4.04 7.62
CA ASP A 36 -9.44 -3.10 8.50
C ASP A 36 -10.19 -2.07 7.67
N PHE A 37 -11.42 -1.76 8.08
CA PHE A 37 -12.25 -0.67 7.54
C PHE A 37 -12.28 0.44 8.60
N PRO A 38 -11.75 1.63 8.33
CA PRO A 38 -11.42 2.57 9.40
C PRO A 38 -12.65 3.29 9.98
N GLY A 39 -13.77 3.36 9.24
CA GLY A 39 -15.05 3.87 9.76
C GLY A 39 -15.04 5.35 10.12
N ASN A 40 -14.25 6.17 9.41
CA ASN A 40 -14.01 7.57 9.68
C ASN A 40 -14.05 8.43 8.39
N TYR A 41 -14.14 9.74 8.56
CA TYR A 41 -13.94 10.68 7.44
C TYR A 41 -12.49 10.67 6.97
N ASP A 42 -12.26 11.05 5.71
CA ASP A 42 -10.89 11.23 5.20
C ASP A 42 -10.20 12.41 5.90
N ASN A 43 -9.36 12.06 6.87
CA ASN A 43 -8.56 12.99 7.66
C ASN A 43 -7.09 13.00 7.23
N THR A 44 -6.72 12.26 6.18
CA THR A 44 -5.34 12.16 5.67
C THR A 44 -5.13 13.08 4.48
N THR A 45 -6.06 13.09 3.53
CA THR A 45 -6.01 13.86 2.28
C THR A 45 -7.12 14.90 2.19
N TRP A 46 -7.87 15.07 3.28
CA TRP A 46 -8.98 16.03 3.42
C TRP A 46 -10.06 15.87 2.34
N GLY A 47 -10.21 14.66 1.81
CA GLY A 47 -11.24 14.34 0.85
C GLY A 47 -12.65 14.44 1.42
N ASN A 48 -13.61 14.66 0.54
CA ASN A 48 -15.01 14.87 0.89
C ASN A 48 -15.77 13.53 0.97
N VAL A 49 -15.21 12.57 1.71
CA VAL A 49 -15.77 11.23 1.90
C VAL A 49 -15.86 10.81 3.36
N THR A 50 -16.82 9.91 3.63
CA THR A 50 -16.82 9.05 4.81
C THR A 50 -16.37 7.66 4.36
N PHE A 51 -15.23 7.18 4.85
CA PHE A 51 -14.86 5.78 4.69
C PHE A 51 -15.66 4.93 5.66
N VAL A 52 -16.61 4.18 5.14
CA VAL A 52 -17.55 3.41 5.96
C VAL A 52 -16.88 2.20 6.62
N ASP A 53 -17.44 1.74 7.74
CA ASP A 53 -17.05 0.45 8.32
C ASP A 53 -17.51 -0.74 7.43
N GLN A 54 -17.00 -1.94 7.72
CA GLN A 54 -17.27 -3.12 6.90
C GLN A 54 -18.76 -3.49 6.83
N ALA A 55 -19.49 -3.34 7.95
CA ALA A 55 -20.90 -3.68 8.02
C ALA A 55 -21.74 -2.73 7.16
N THR A 56 -21.46 -1.44 7.23
CA THR A 56 -22.09 -0.41 6.41
C THR A 56 -21.71 -0.56 4.94
N GLY A 57 -20.43 -0.82 4.65
CA GLY A 57 -19.95 -1.05 3.29
C GLY A 57 -20.65 -2.25 2.63
N SER A 58 -20.86 -3.33 3.37
CA SER A 58 -21.62 -4.49 2.88
C SER A 58 -23.10 -4.16 2.70
N ALA A 59 -23.74 -3.54 3.72
CA ALA A 59 -25.17 -3.24 3.71
C ALA A 59 -25.58 -2.26 2.60
N LYS A 60 -24.67 -1.34 2.22
CA LYS A 60 -24.88 -0.37 1.14
C LYS A 60 -24.32 -0.83 -0.21
N ASN A 61 -23.83 -2.06 -0.34
CA ASN A 61 -23.15 -2.57 -1.54
C ASN A 61 -21.99 -1.68 -2.01
N LEU A 62 -21.22 -1.12 -1.07
CA LEU A 62 -20.00 -0.36 -1.33
C LEU A 62 -18.74 -1.24 -1.31
N ALA A 63 -18.78 -2.34 -0.57
CA ALA A 63 -17.73 -3.37 -0.55
C ALA A 63 -18.40 -4.77 -0.58
N TYR A 64 -18.27 -5.49 -1.69
CA TYR A 64 -18.91 -6.81 -1.86
C TYR A 64 -18.22 -7.62 -2.97
N VAL A 65 -18.59 -8.89 -3.13
CA VAL A 65 -18.09 -9.76 -4.21
C VAL A 65 -19.19 -9.92 -5.25
N ASN A 66 -18.89 -9.63 -6.51
CA ASN A 66 -19.86 -9.74 -7.61
C ASN A 66 -20.06 -11.19 -8.06
N ASP A 67 -20.97 -11.40 -9.01
CA ASP A 67 -21.31 -12.73 -9.54
C ASP A 67 -20.14 -13.41 -10.28
N ALA A 68 -19.15 -12.63 -10.75
CA ALA A 68 -17.92 -13.15 -11.35
C ALA A 68 -16.90 -13.62 -10.29
N GLY A 69 -17.17 -13.41 -9.00
CA GLY A 69 -16.25 -13.72 -7.91
C GLY A 69 -15.19 -12.64 -7.68
N ASN A 70 -15.33 -11.47 -8.29
CA ASN A 70 -14.41 -10.35 -8.14
C ASN A 70 -14.85 -9.43 -7.00
N ALA A 71 -13.89 -8.84 -6.30
CA ALA A 71 -14.18 -7.86 -5.27
C ALA A 71 -14.52 -6.50 -5.88
N ILE A 72 -15.58 -5.88 -5.36
CA ILE A 72 -16.06 -4.57 -5.73
C ILE A 72 -15.87 -3.62 -4.56
N LEU A 73 -15.22 -2.49 -4.84
CA LEU A 73 -15.09 -1.36 -3.92
C LEU A 73 -15.58 -0.11 -4.64
N ARG A 74 -16.57 0.60 -4.09
CA ARG A 74 -17.18 1.73 -4.80
C ARG A 74 -17.53 2.91 -3.91
N VAL A 75 -17.60 4.08 -4.54
CA VAL A 75 -18.26 5.27 -4.01
C VAL A 75 -19.78 5.06 -4.08
N ASP A 76 -20.51 5.61 -3.09
CA ASP A 76 -21.97 5.66 -3.09
C ASP A 76 -22.50 6.46 -4.28
N ASN A 77 -23.09 5.76 -5.24
CA ASN A 77 -23.72 6.34 -6.43
C ASN A 77 -25.25 6.41 -6.32
N SER A 78 -25.84 6.08 -5.17
CA SER A 78 -27.28 5.92 -4.99
C SER A 78 -27.92 7.05 -4.18
N THR A 79 -27.19 7.60 -3.21
CA THR A 79 -27.71 8.65 -2.32
C THR A 79 -27.70 10.02 -2.99
N ASP A 80 -28.80 10.75 -2.83
CA ASP A 80 -28.90 12.19 -3.09
C ASP A 80 -28.57 12.99 -1.83
N ILE A 81 -27.45 13.71 -1.85
CA ILE A 81 -26.98 14.52 -0.72
C ILE A 81 -27.54 15.93 -0.86
N THR A 82 -28.61 16.24 -0.12
CA THR A 82 -29.35 17.52 -0.24
C THR A 82 -29.04 18.53 0.89
N GLY A 83 -28.22 18.16 1.87
CA GLY A 83 -27.96 18.98 3.07
C GLY A 83 -26.91 20.08 2.86
N THR A 84 -27.04 21.19 3.59
CA THR A 84 -26.13 22.36 3.53
C THR A 84 -25.08 22.38 4.67
N GLY A 85 -24.72 21.21 5.21
CA GLY A 85 -23.76 21.05 6.31
C GLY A 85 -22.38 20.56 5.86
N LEU A 86 -21.62 19.91 6.76
CA LEU A 86 -20.45 19.13 6.35
C LEU A 86 -20.90 18.00 5.41
N VAL A 87 -20.43 18.05 4.17
CA VAL A 87 -20.75 17.10 3.12
C VAL A 87 -19.67 16.04 3.11
N TYR A 88 -20.07 14.77 3.13
CA TYR A 88 -19.20 13.63 2.91
C TYR A 88 -20.02 12.55 2.20
N ARG A 89 -19.53 12.09 1.05
CA ARG A 89 -20.13 10.95 0.35
C ARG A 89 -19.51 9.65 0.85
N ASP A 90 -20.33 8.63 1.04
CA ASP A 90 -19.81 7.35 1.52
C ASP A 90 -18.90 6.71 0.44
N SER A 91 -17.78 6.20 0.90
CA SER A 91 -16.79 5.47 0.11
C SER A 91 -16.10 4.42 0.99
N VAL A 92 -15.10 3.75 0.46
CA VAL A 92 -14.39 2.64 1.12
C VAL A 92 -12.88 2.89 1.13
N LYS A 93 -12.27 2.52 2.26
CA LYS A 93 -10.82 2.42 2.45
C LYS A 93 -10.54 1.12 3.17
N LEU A 94 -9.66 0.30 2.59
CA LEU A 94 -9.17 -0.93 3.18
C LEU A 94 -7.73 -0.75 3.59
N MET A 95 -7.36 -1.24 4.77
CA MET A 95 -5.98 -1.32 5.23
C MET A 95 -5.65 -2.76 5.60
N SER A 96 -4.59 -3.34 5.04
CA SER A 96 -4.26 -4.75 5.34
C SER A 96 -3.91 -4.91 6.82
N GLN A 97 -4.37 -5.99 7.43
CA GLN A 97 -3.96 -6.34 8.79
C GLN A 97 -2.50 -6.76 8.84
N ASP A 98 -2.04 -7.48 7.82
CA ASP A 98 -0.65 -7.86 7.62
C ASP A 98 0.24 -6.67 7.25
N LEU A 99 1.53 -6.81 7.56
CA LEU A 99 2.61 -5.91 7.17
C LEU A 99 3.58 -6.66 6.25
N TYR A 100 4.02 -5.99 5.19
CA TYR A 100 4.86 -6.54 4.14
C TYR A 100 6.27 -5.92 4.22
N PRO A 101 7.28 -6.66 4.70
CA PRO A 101 8.65 -6.16 4.83
C PRO A 101 9.36 -6.10 3.48
N LEU A 102 10.60 -5.60 3.47
CA LEU A 102 11.50 -5.78 2.34
C LEU A 102 11.66 -7.27 1.98
N GLY A 103 11.79 -7.54 0.69
CA GLY A 103 11.70 -8.88 0.11
C GLY A 103 10.27 -9.30 -0.21
N SER A 104 9.30 -8.37 -0.19
CA SER A 104 7.92 -8.65 -0.59
C SER A 104 7.70 -8.37 -2.07
N LEU A 105 6.88 -9.19 -2.70
CA LEU A 105 6.33 -8.93 -4.03
C LEU A 105 4.81 -8.91 -3.94
N ILE A 106 4.20 -7.86 -4.46
CA ILE A 106 2.75 -7.64 -4.44
C ILE A 106 2.27 -7.57 -5.88
N THR A 107 1.21 -8.29 -6.20
CA THR A 107 0.58 -8.29 -7.54
C THR A 107 -0.92 -8.09 -7.39
N ILE A 108 -1.52 -7.30 -8.25
CA ILE A 108 -2.96 -7.04 -8.25
C ILE A 108 -3.49 -7.09 -9.69
N ASP A 109 -4.57 -7.85 -9.90
CA ASP A 109 -5.29 -7.93 -11.17
C ASP A 109 -6.63 -7.19 -11.05
N ILE A 110 -6.78 -6.14 -11.86
CA ILE A 110 -7.92 -5.22 -11.81
C ILE A 110 -8.64 -5.26 -13.16
N VAL A 111 -9.94 -5.53 -13.14
CA VAL A 111 -10.81 -5.54 -14.33
C VAL A 111 -11.38 -4.15 -14.62
N HIS A 112 -11.68 -3.38 -13.57
CA HIS A 112 -12.20 -2.01 -13.65
C HIS A 112 -11.55 -1.15 -12.57
N MET A 113 -11.20 0.09 -12.91
CA MET A 113 -10.62 1.08 -12.00
C MET A 113 -11.53 2.32 -11.92
N PRO A 114 -11.70 2.96 -10.75
CA PRO A 114 -12.56 4.13 -10.61
C PRO A 114 -12.10 5.29 -11.49
N TYR A 115 -13.05 6.04 -12.05
CA TYR A 115 -12.76 7.30 -12.72
C TYR A 115 -13.95 8.24 -12.71
N GLY A 116 -13.68 9.53 -12.91
CA GLY A 116 -14.69 10.57 -12.97
C GLY A 116 -14.21 11.85 -12.30
N CYS A 117 -14.82 12.97 -12.64
CA CYS A 117 -14.54 14.22 -11.95
C CYS A 117 -14.75 14.08 -10.43
N SER A 118 -13.83 14.65 -9.65
CA SER A 118 -13.66 14.54 -8.20
C SER A 118 -13.06 13.23 -7.70
N VAL A 119 -13.03 12.16 -8.49
CA VAL A 119 -12.62 10.83 -8.03
C VAL A 119 -11.10 10.76 -7.90
N TRP A 120 -10.62 10.24 -6.77
CA TRP A 120 -9.21 9.98 -6.49
C TRP A 120 -9.07 8.56 -5.94
N PRO A 121 -8.87 7.55 -6.81
CA PRO A 121 -8.64 6.19 -6.38
C PRO A 121 -7.14 5.91 -6.19
N SER A 122 -6.83 5.02 -5.25
CA SER A 122 -5.46 4.67 -4.93
C SER A 122 -5.32 3.18 -4.58
N PHE A 123 -4.17 2.61 -4.98
CA PHE A 123 -3.62 1.39 -4.39
C PHE A 123 -2.16 1.65 -4.06
N TRP A 124 -1.84 1.62 -2.77
CA TRP A 124 -0.59 2.14 -2.24
C TRP A 124 -0.17 1.38 -0.99
N THR A 125 1.03 1.66 -0.50
CA THR A 125 1.56 1.03 0.70
C THR A 125 2.11 2.07 1.67
N PHE A 126 1.95 1.84 2.98
CA PHE A 126 2.45 2.75 4.02
C PHE A 126 3.04 2.01 5.23
N GLY A 127 4.19 2.47 5.73
CA GLY A 127 5.05 1.76 6.69
C GLY A 127 4.61 1.68 8.16
N GLY A 128 3.36 2.02 8.49
CA GLY A 128 2.77 1.78 9.81
C GLY A 128 2.18 3.02 10.48
N THR A 129 1.31 2.79 11.47
CA THR A 129 0.50 3.83 12.15
C THR A 129 1.18 4.49 13.36
N ASP A 130 2.40 4.08 13.68
CA ASP A 130 3.03 4.37 14.97
C ASP A 130 3.90 5.63 14.95
N LEU A 131 4.19 6.19 13.78
CA LEU A 131 4.83 7.49 13.61
C LEU A 131 4.08 8.34 12.58
N GLU A 132 4.37 9.63 12.60
CA GLU A 132 3.81 10.60 11.66
C GLU A 132 4.25 10.28 10.23
N TRP A 133 3.30 10.29 9.31
CA TRP A 133 3.58 10.27 7.88
C TRP A 133 4.51 11.45 7.50
N PRO A 134 5.47 11.32 6.56
CA PRO A 134 5.83 10.15 5.76
C PRO A 134 7.05 9.40 6.31
N MET A 135 7.28 9.38 7.64
CA MET A 135 8.55 8.91 8.22
C MET A 135 8.84 7.41 8.06
N PHE A 136 7.86 6.62 7.64
CA PHE A 136 8.03 5.18 7.38
C PHE A 136 7.92 4.80 5.91
N GLY A 137 7.92 5.81 5.05
CA GLY A 137 7.81 5.65 3.62
C GLY A 137 6.39 5.32 3.18
N GLU A 138 6.08 5.80 1.97
CA GLU A 138 4.88 5.48 1.22
C GLU A 138 5.24 5.19 -0.23
N ILE A 139 4.52 4.23 -0.84
CA ILE A 139 4.71 3.80 -2.22
C ILE A 139 3.34 3.75 -2.90
N ASP A 140 3.14 4.65 -3.86
CA ASP A 140 1.90 4.73 -4.64
C ASP A 140 2.06 3.91 -5.92
N ILE A 141 1.36 2.79 -5.96
CA ILE A 141 1.42 1.82 -7.06
C ILE A 141 0.44 2.24 -8.15
N ILE A 142 -0.76 2.63 -7.73
CA ILE A 142 -1.82 3.15 -8.58
C ILE A 142 -2.32 4.44 -7.94
N GLU A 143 -2.22 5.55 -8.64
CA GLU A 143 -2.74 6.82 -8.17
C GLU A 143 -3.03 7.78 -9.33
N GLY A 144 -4.11 8.52 -9.19
CA GLY A 144 -4.52 9.54 -10.14
C GLY A 144 -5.79 10.23 -9.68
N VAL A 145 -6.12 11.34 -10.33
CA VAL A 145 -7.28 12.16 -9.96
C VAL A 145 -8.13 12.51 -11.17
N ASN A 146 -9.41 12.75 -10.92
CA ASN A 146 -10.37 13.27 -11.89
C ASN A 146 -10.42 12.41 -13.17
N LEU A 147 -10.09 13.00 -14.32
CA LEU A 147 -10.12 12.35 -15.64
C LEU A 147 -8.71 12.09 -16.17
N MET A 148 -7.73 11.87 -15.28
CA MET A 148 -6.41 11.39 -15.70
C MET A 148 -6.54 10.09 -16.49
N THR A 149 -5.77 9.97 -17.57
CA THR A 149 -5.75 8.80 -18.47
C THR A 149 -4.54 7.89 -18.25
N ASN A 150 -3.57 8.38 -17.48
CA ASN A 150 -2.30 7.71 -17.24
C ASN A 150 -2.07 7.63 -15.74
N ASN A 151 -1.58 6.47 -15.29
CA ASN A 151 -1.25 6.25 -13.89
C ASN A 151 -0.05 7.12 -13.49
N GLN A 152 -0.05 7.60 -12.25
CA GLN A 152 1.11 8.20 -11.62
C GLN A 152 1.57 7.29 -10.48
N MET A 153 2.84 6.90 -10.51
CA MET A 153 3.47 6.14 -9.43
C MET A 153 4.38 7.08 -8.65
N ALA A 154 4.49 6.86 -7.34
CA ALA A 154 5.28 7.72 -6.49
C ALA A 154 5.92 6.99 -5.31
N LEU A 155 6.95 7.64 -4.76
CA LEU A 155 7.56 7.24 -3.50
C LEU A 155 7.74 8.50 -2.65
N HIS A 156 7.33 8.41 -1.39
CA HIS A 156 7.25 9.55 -0.46
C HIS A 156 8.05 9.25 0.80
N HIS A 157 8.99 10.15 1.15
CA HIS A 157 9.72 10.08 2.41
C HIS A 157 10.32 11.45 2.75
N ASN A 158 10.30 11.88 4.01
CA ASN A 158 10.82 13.21 4.40
C ASN A 158 12.36 13.32 4.52
N ASP A 159 13.11 12.27 4.14
CA ASP A 159 14.58 12.26 4.27
C ASP A 159 15.15 12.79 2.96
N SER A 160 15.87 13.90 3.01
CA SER A 160 16.42 14.58 1.83
C SER A 160 17.47 13.79 1.06
N SER A 161 17.94 12.66 1.62
CA SER A 161 18.78 11.70 0.90
C SER A 161 17.98 10.73 0.03
N CYS A 162 16.65 10.65 0.18
CA CYS A 162 15.79 9.79 -0.62
C CYS A 162 15.45 10.44 -1.96
N LEU A 163 16.17 10.04 -3.00
CA LEU A 163 16.03 10.55 -4.36
C LEU A 163 15.88 9.39 -5.35
N GLN A 164 15.17 9.60 -6.45
CA GLN A 164 15.28 8.73 -7.61
C GLN A 164 16.64 9.01 -8.30
N PRO A 165 17.49 8.00 -8.51
CA PRO A 165 18.77 8.18 -9.18
C PRO A 165 18.57 8.57 -10.66
N PRO A 166 19.54 9.25 -11.28
CA PRO A 166 19.49 9.54 -12.71
C PRO A 166 19.52 8.23 -13.52
N ASN A 167 18.72 8.17 -14.58
CA ASN A 167 18.55 6.98 -15.45
C ASN A 167 18.13 5.71 -14.67
N PRO A 168 16.95 5.70 -14.02
CA PRO A 168 16.53 4.63 -13.12
C PRO A 168 16.19 3.29 -13.80
N GLU A 169 16.46 3.13 -15.10
CA GLU A 169 16.10 1.94 -15.89
C GLU A 169 14.60 1.61 -15.81
N GLN A 170 13.76 2.51 -16.32
CA GLN A 170 12.30 2.37 -16.33
C GLN A 170 11.70 2.75 -17.70
N SER A 171 10.46 2.32 -17.98
CA SER A 171 9.74 2.73 -19.20
C SER A 171 8.91 4.00 -19.04
N GLY A 172 8.53 4.35 -17.81
CA GLY A 172 7.78 5.57 -17.50
C GLY A 172 8.63 6.84 -17.52
N GLN A 173 7.97 7.99 -17.46
CA GLN A 173 8.64 9.30 -17.46
C GLN A 173 8.74 9.86 -16.04
N THR A 174 9.97 10.11 -15.56
CA THR A 174 10.18 10.84 -14.31
C THR A 174 9.63 12.27 -14.42
N LEU A 175 8.72 12.63 -13.52
CA LEU A 175 8.16 13.97 -13.35
C LEU A 175 8.90 14.76 -12.27
N ASN A 176 9.26 14.09 -11.17
CA ASN A 176 10.05 14.64 -10.07
C ASN A 176 10.95 13.54 -9.49
N GLY A 177 12.23 13.84 -9.26
CA GLY A 177 13.18 12.87 -8.71
C GLY A 177 13.40 12.96 -7.20
N ASP A 178 12.82 13.95 -6.52
CA ASP A 178 13.04 14.17 -5.08
C ASP A 178 11.87 13.63 -4.25
N CYS A 179 12.09 12.52 -3.52
CA CYS A 179 11.07 11.84 -2.74
C CYS A 179 10.73 12.58 -1.44
N SER A 180 11.57 13.54 -1.05
CA SER A 180 11.41 14.44 0.09
C SER A 180 10.80 15.79 -0.27
N ASN A 181 10.51 16.01 -1.55
CA ASN A 181 9.99 17.28 -2.02
C ASN A 181 8.69 17.65 -1.30
N GLY A 182 8.59 18.90 -0.85
CA GLY A 182 7.47 19.35 -0.03
C GLY A 182 7.38 18.62 1.32
N ALA A 183 8.51 18.30 1.95
CA ALA A 183 8.59 17.47 3.16
C ALA A 183 8.00 16.04 2.95
N GLY A 184 8.04 15.56 1.72
CA GLY A 184 7.46 14.30 1.28
C GLY A 184 6.05 14.43 0.69
N SER A 185 5.38 15.59 0.75
CA SER A 185 4.02 15.77 0.19
C SER A 185 3.92 15.64 -1.32
N VAL A 186 5.01 15.90 -2.04
CA VAL A 186 5.01 15.80 -3.50
C VAL A 186 5.55 14.46 -3.97
N GLY A 187 6.52 13.90 -3.24
CA GLY A 187 7.17 12.63 -3.58
C GLY A 187 7.93 12.64 -4.92
N CYS A 188 8.68 11.58 -5.19
CA CYS A 188 9.35 11.38 -6.47
C CYS A 188 8.43 10.58 -7.38
N ARG A 189 8.02 11.20 -8.49
CA ARG A 189 6.87 10.77 -9.28
C ARG A 189 7.28 10.32 -10.67
N VAL A 190 6.64 9.26 -11.14
CA VAL A 190 6.80 8.72 -12.49
C VAL A 190 5.42 8.61 -13.14
N ALA A 191 5.27 9.23 -14.32
CA ALA A 191 4.09 9.03 -15.15
C ALA A 191 4.22 7.76 -16.00
N GLU A 192 3.18 6.94 -16.02
CA GLU A 192 3.10 5.80 -16.94
C GLU A 192 2.91 6.28 -18.39
N THR A 193 3.69 5.72 -19.30
CA THR A 193 3.70 6.04 -20.73
C THR A 193 2.99 4.97 -21.57
N LYS A 194 2.82 3.76 -21.04
CA LYS A 194 2.03 2.70 -21.67
C LYS A 194 0.55 3.12 -21.71
N PRO A 195 -0.16 2.84 -22.82
CA PRO A 195 -1.57 3.19 -22.96
C PRO A 195 -2.45 2.39 -22.00
N ASN A 196 -3.65 2.92 -21.73
CA ASN A 196 -4.69 2.27 -20.93
C ASN A 196 -4.26 1.95 -19.49
N SER A 197 -3.40 2.78 -18.89
CA SER A 197 -2.88 2.56 -17.54
C SER A 197 -3.76 3.09 -16.43
N PHE A 198 -4.73 3.95 -16.74
CA PHE A 198 -5.63 4.51 -15.74
C PHE A 198 -6.95 4.98 -16.36
N GLY A 199 -7.92 5.22 -15.49
CA GLY A 199 -9.15 5.92 -15.81
C GLY A 199 -10.08 5.15 -16.75
N GLU A 200 -10.86 5.90 -17.53
CA GLU A 200 -11.84 5.34 -18.46
C GLU A 200 -11.22 4.36 -19.48
N SER A 201 -10.04 4.69 -19.99
CA SER A 201 -9.34 3.85 -20.97
C SER A 201 -8.92 2.49 -20.39
N PHE A 202 -8.53 2.45 -19.11
CA PHE A 202 -8.24 1.20 -18.40
C PHE A 202 -9.53 0.36 -18.30
N ALA A 203 -10.61 0.96 -17.80
CA ALA A 203 -11.90 0.30 -17.62
C ALA A 203 -12.48 -0.27 -18.93
N GLN A 204 -12.46 0.50 -20.01
CA GLN A 204 -13.02 0.08 -21.30
C GLN A 204 -12.20 -1.00 -22.01
N ASN A 205 -10.95 -1.22 -21.61
CA ASN A 205 -10.06 -2.22 -22.22
C ASN A 205 -9.88 -3.49 -21.35
N GLY A 206 -10.81 -3.75 -20.42
CA GLY A 206 -10.78 -4.92 -19.54
C GLY A 206 -9.69 -4.86 -18.46
N GLY A 207 -9.19 -3.66 -18.19
CA GLY A 207 -8.21 -3.38 -17.15
C GLY A 207 -6.81 -3.91 -17.43
N GLY A 208 -6.18 -4.48 -16.40
CA GLY A 208 -4.78 -4.85 -16.42
C GLY A 208 -4.28 -5.32 -15.06
N ALA A 209 -2.98 -5.58 -14.99
CA ALA A 209 -2.31 -5.98 -13.77
C ALA A 209 -1.20 -5.00 -13.39
N PHE A 210 -0.99 -4.85 -12.08
CA PHE A 210 0.12 -4.12 -11.51
C PHE A 210 0.93 -5.04 -10.60
N ALA A 211 2.21 -4.74 -10.44
CA ALA A 211 3.05 -5.37 -9.45
C ALA A 211 3.98 -4.35 -8.78
N LEU A 212 4.25 -4.56 -7.49
CA LEU A 212 5.29 -3.89 -6.72
C LEU A 212 6.29 -4.95 -6.24
N GLN A 213 7.54 -4.83 -6.65
CA GLN A 213 8.67 -5.47 -5.99
C GLN A 213 9.23 -4.50 -4.96
N PHE A 214 9.14 -4.85 -3.68
CA PHE A 214 9.65 -4.07 -2.56
C PHE A 214 10.80 -4.85 -1.91
N ASP A 215 12.03 -4.51 -2.29
CA ASP A 215 13.23 -5.29 -1.96
C ASP A 215 14.40 -4.38 -1.57
N VAL A 216 15.46 -4.97 -1.02
CA VAL A 216 16.68 -4.26 -0.60
C VAL A 216 17.35 -3.51 -1.75
N SER A 217 17.16 -3.95 -3.00
CA SER A 217 17.68 -3.26 -4.18
C SER A 217 16.87 -2.03 -4.59
N GLY A 218 15.62 -1.91 -4.15
CA GLY A 218 14.75 -0.78 -4.47
C GLY A 218 13.26 -1.16 -4.50
N ALA A 219 12.45 -0.19 -4.89
CA ALA A 219 11.03 -0.37 -5.18
C ALA A 219 10.82 -0.26 -6.70
N TYR A 220 10.19 -1.28 -7.28
CA TYR A 220 9.96 -1.33 -8.73
C TYR A 220 8.49 -1.64 -8.98
N ILE A 221 7.87 -0.84 -9.84
CA ILE A 221 6.44 -0.95 -10.15
C ILE A 221 6.27 -1.27 -11.62
N TRP A 222 5.46 -2.27 -11.93
CA TRP A 222 5.07 -2.63 -13.29
C TRP A 222 3.58 -2.41 -13.50
N PHE A 223 3.25 -2.00 -14.72
CA PHE A 223 1.91 -2.08 -15.28
C PHE A 223 1.93 -2.88 -16.58
N TRP A 224 0.92 -3.72 -16.74
CA TRP A 224 0.57 -4.38 -17.99
C TRP A 224 -0.91 -4.21 -18.28
N SER A 225 -1.24 -3.69 -19.47
CA SER A 225 -2.62 -3.74 -19.97
C SER A 225 -3.08 -5.19 -20.14
N ARG A 226 -4.39 -5.44 -20.10
CA ARG A 226 -4.98 -6.79 -20.08
C ARG A 226 -4.35 -7.78 -21.07
N GLN A 227 -4.15 -7.39 -22.33
CA GLN A 227 -3.57 -8.27 -23.35
C GLN A 227 -2.07 -8.54 -23.20
N ASN A 228 -1.36 -7.78 -22.37
CA ASN A 228 0.09 -7.79 -22.21
C ASN A 228 0.53 -8.34 -20.84
N ILE A 229 -0.39 -8.86 -20.03
CA ILE A 229 -0.05 -9.47 -18.74
C ILE A 229 0.88 -10.67 -18.99
N PRO A 230 2.04 -10.77 -18.31
CA PRO A 230 3.00 -11.84 -18.53
C PRO A 230 2.44 -13.24 -18.20
N LYS A 231 3.09 -14.27 -18.74
CA LYS A 231 2.63 -15.66 -18.57
C LYS A 231 2.79 -16.12 -17.13
N SER A 232 3.85 -15.68 -16.46
CA SER A 232 4.06 -15.92 -15.02
C SER A 232 2.85 -15.49 -14.18
N LEU A 233 2.27 -14.32 -14.47
CA LEU A 233 1.09 -13.81 -13.76
C LEU A 233 -0.20 -14.52 -14.19
N THR A 234 -0.47 -14.64 -15.50
CA THR A 234 -1.72 -15.24 -16.00
C THR A 234 -1.87 -16.73 -15.67
N SER A 235 -0.77 -17.45 -15.45
CA SER A 235 -0.78 -18.86 -15.04
C SER A 235 -0.62 -19.08 -13.54
N ALA A 236 -0.36 -18.02 -12.76
CA ALA A 236 -0.21 -18.14 -11.32
C ALA A 236 -1.54 -18.44 -10.62
N THR A 237 -1.43 -19.23 -9.56
CA THR A 237 -2.50 -19.50 -8.59
C THR A 237 -2.05 -19.02 -7.20
N SER A 238 -2.92 -19.11 -6.21
CA SER A 238 -2.60 -18.79 -4.80
C SER A 238 -1.43 -19.57 -4.20
N THR A 239 -1.01 -20.67 -4.84
CA THR A 239 0.08 -21.54 -4.36
C THR A 239 1.28 -21.58 -5.31
N SER A 240 1.23 -20.83 -6.42
CA SER A 240 2.34 -20.77 -7.36
C SER A 240 3.48 -19.93 -6.80
N ASN A 241 4.72 -20.39 -6.96
CA ASN A 241 5.87 -19.48 -6.85
C ASN A 241 5.81 -18.48 -8.00
N MET A 242 6.31 -17.27 -7.76
CA MET A 242 6.39 -16.23 -8.78
C MET A 242 7.82 -16.10 -9.30
N ASP A 243 7.94 -16.13 -10.63
CA ASP A 243 9.15 -15.85 -11.38
C ASP A 243 8.92 -14.56 -12.18
N THR A 244 9.80 -13.58 -12.01
CA THR A 244 9.71 -12.25 -12.62
C THR A 244 10.51 -12.12 -13.92
N THR A 245 11.12 -13.21 -14.43
CA THR A 245 11.94 -13.21 -15.66
C THR A 245 11.24 -12.66 -16.89
N ASP A 246 9.92 -12.84 -17.03
CA ASP A 246 9.14 -12.42 -18.20
C ASP A 246 8.46 -11.04 -18.04
N TRP A 247 8.77 -10.28 -16.98
CA TRP A 247 8.12 -9.02 -16.65
C TRP A 247 8.65 -7.82 -17.46
N GLY A 248 9.89 -7.91 -17.91
CA GLY A 248 10.57 -6.82 -18.62
C GLY A 248 10.86 -5.62 -17.73
N LEU A 249 11.05 -4.45 -18.36
CA LEU A 249 11.41 -3.22 -17.67
C LEU A 249 10.25 -2.72 -16.77
N PRO A 250 10.52 -2.28 -15.53
CA PRO A 250 9.51 -1.66 -14.69
C PRO A 250 9.01 -0.36 -15.30
N SER A 251 7.75 -0.04 -15.02
CA SER A 251 7.13 1.23 -15.36
C SER A 251 7.72 2.37 -14.55
N ALA A 252 7.92 2.17 -13.25
CA ALA A 252 8.63 3.08 -12.35
C ALA A 252 9.69 2.33 -11.54
N SER A 253 10.85 2.94 -11.34
CA SER A 253 11.98 2.33 -10.65
C SER A 253 12.56 3.31 -9.63
N TYR A 254 12.68 2.87 -8.39
CA TYR A 254 13.28 3.61 -7.28
C TYR A 254 14.42 2.78 -6.67
N PRO A 255 15.60 2.70 -7.33
CA PRO A 255 16.73 1.93 -6.83
C PRO A 255 17.28 2.46 -5.50
N SER A 256 17.71 1.55 -4.63
CA SER A 256 18.29 1.88 -3.32
C SER A 256 19.59 2.68 -3.39
N SER A 257 20.22 2.79 -4.57
CA SER A 257 21.37 3.68 -4.78
C SER A 257 21.00 5.16 -4.66
N GLY A 258 19.73 5.53 -4.85
CA GLY A 258 19.23 6.88 -4.67
C GLY A 258 18.36 7.06 -3.41
N CYS A 259 17.74 6.00 -2.90
CA CYS A 259 16.96 6.04 -1.66
C CYS A 259 17.08 4.72 -0.89
N ASP A 260 17.83 4.70 0.21
CA ASP A 260 18.07 3.47 0.99
C ASP A 260 16.80 2.98 1.69
N LEU A 261 16.04 2.10 1.01
CA LEU A 261 14.78 1.57 1.54
C LEU A 261 14.96 0.72 2.80
N GLN A 262 16.12 0.08 2.98
CA GLN A 262 16.41 -0.70 4.20
C GLN A 262 16.52 0.18 5.43
N LYS A 263 17.07 1.38 5.27
CA LYS A 263 17.14 2.37 6.34
C LYS A 263 15.79 3.08 6.54
N LEU A 264 15.13 3.47 5.46
CA LEU A 264 14.06 4.46 5.47
C LEU A 264 12.65 3.84 5.55
N PHE A 265 12.42 2.70 4.89
CA PHE A 265 11.08 2.11 4.79
C PHE A 265 10.90 1.00 5.83
N LYS A 266 9.75 0.99 6.50
CA LYS A 266 9.35 -0.08 7.42
C LYS A 266 8.47 -1.11 6.72
N PRO A 267 8.12 -2.24 7.36
CA PRO A 267 7.11 -3.13 6.82
C PRO A 267 5.81 -2.36 6.52
N GLN A 268 5.27 -2.52 5.31
CA GLN A 268 4.20 -1.67 4.78
C GLN A 268 2.83 -2.36 4.92
N LYS A 269 1.78 -1.62 5.29
CA LYS A 269 0.40 -2.03 5.04
C LYS A 269 0.04 -1.77 3.58
N LEU A 270 -0.80 -2.61 3.00
CA LEU A 270 -1.46 -2.33 1.73
C LEU A 270 -2.70 -1.49 2.01
N ILE A 271 -2.95 -0.50 1.17
CA ILE A 271 -4.10 0.39 1.27
C ILE A 271 -4.78 0.48 -0.09
N LEU A 272 -6.11 0.32 -0.10
CA LEU A 272 -6.94 0.52 -1.28
C LEU A 272 -8.10 1.43 -0.90
N ASP A 273 -8.24 2.57 -1.57
CA ASP A 273 -9.29 3.52 -1.28
C ASP A 273 -9.76 4.31 -2.50
N ILE A 274 -10.89 4.98 -2.32
CA ILE A 274 -11.42 5.96 -3.28
C ILE A 274 -11.84 7.19 -2.48
N THR A 275 -10.99 8.22 -2.44
CA THR A 275 -11.39 9.52 -1.89
C THR A 275 -11.98 10.42 -2.98
N LEU A 276 -12.53 11.57 -2.58
CA LEU A 276 -13.12 12.55 -3.48
C LEU A 276 -12.59 13.95 -3.16
N CYS A 277 -12.29 14.74 -4.19
CA CYS A 277 -11.75 16.10 -4.03
C CYS A 277 -10.44 16.14 -3.22
N GLY A 278 -10.47 16.69 -2.01
CA GLY A 278 -9.28 16.76 -1.16
C GLY A 278 -8.18 17.70 -1.66
N ASP A 279 -7.01 17.51 -1.08
CA ASP A 279 -5.80 18.30 -1.31
C ASP A 279 -5.11 18.05 -2.66
N TRP A 280 -5.60 17.09 -3.46
CA TRP A 280 -5.18 16.88 -4.84
C TRP A 280 -6.33 17.03 -5.86
N ALA A 281 -7.30 16.10 -5.88
CA ALA A 281 -8.34 16.11 -6.92
C ALA A 281 -9.23 17.35 -6.85
N GLY A 282 -9.41 17.93 -5.65
CA GLY A 282 -10.25 19.09 -5.39
C GLY A 282 -9.58 20.44 -5.62
N VAL A 283 -8.26 20.45 -5.83
CA VAL A 283 -7.50 21.70 -6.01
C VAL A 283 -7.95 22.39 -7.30
N PRO A 284 -8.44 23.64 -7.27
CA PRO A 284 -9.03 24.28 -8.45
C PRO A 284 -8.10 24.36 -9.67
N SER A 285 -6.79 24.51 -9.48
CA SER A 285 -5.82 24.54 -10.58
C SER A 285 -5.55 23.18 -11.23
N ILE A 286 -5.93 22.08 -10.56
CA ILE A 286 -5.80 20.71 -11.05
C ILE A 286 -7.16 20.26 -11.59
N PHE A 287 -8.20 20.38 -10.77
CA PHE A 287 -9.58 20.04 -11.12
C PHE A 287 -10.03 20.69 -12.43
N ASN A 288 -9.84 22.00 -12.58
CA ASN A 288 -10.33 22.74 -13.75
C ASN A 288 -9.56 22.48 -15.05
N THR A 289 -8.50 21.65 -15.02
CA THR A 289 -7.82 21.21 -16.24
C THR A 289 -8.55 20.06 -16.93
N GLN A 290 -9.40 19.34 -16.21
CA GLN A 290 -10.06 18.12 -16.65
C GLN A 290 -11.58 18.17 -16.45
N CYS A 291 -12.04 18.93 -15.48
CA CYS A 291 -13.43 19.03 -15.05
C CYS A 291 -13.87 20.48 -15.00
N SER A 292 -15.18 20.73 -14.98
CA SER A 292 -15.73 22.09 -14.86
C SER A 292 -16.44 22.28 -13.54
N GLY A 293 -16.38 23.49 -12.97
CA GLY A 293 -17.15 23.85 -11.78
C GLY A 293 -16.38 23.69 -10.48
N ASN A 294 -17.10 23.51 -9.38
CA ASN A 294 -16.57 23.29 -8.05
C ASN A 294 -16.67 21.81 -7.65
N CYS A 295 -15.54 21.22 -7.25
CA CYS A 295 -15.46 19.79 -6.94
C CYS A 295 -16.52 19.33 -5.93
N VAL A 296 -16.70 20.03 -4.81
CA VAL A 296 -17.67 19.62 -3.79
C VAL A 296 -19.10 19.97 -4.19
N GLN A 297 -19.34 21.24 -4.58
CA GLN A 297 -20.69 21.73 -4.83
C GLN A 297 -21.35 21.07 -6.06
N ASP A 298 -20.58 20.82 -7.11
CA ASP A 298 -21.12 20.33 -8.37
C ASP A 298 -21.02 18.80 -8.48
N TYR A 299 -20.12 18.14 -7.75
CA TYR A 299 -19.90 16.68 -7.88
C TYR A 299 -20.26 15.89 -6.63
N VAL A 300 -19.83 16.32 -5.44
CA VAL A 300 -20.08 15.54 -4.22
C VAL A 300 -21.52 15.71 -3.73
N ILE A 301 -22.02 16.95 -3.72
CA ILE A 301 -23.42 17.29 -3.39
C ILE A 301 -24.37 16.82 -4.51
N GLY A 302 -25.60 16.48 -4.12
CA GLY A 302 -26.67 16.06 -5.02
C GLY A 302 -26.69 14.55 -5.29
N PRO A 303 -27.34 14.11 -6.39
CA PRO A 303 -27.48 12.69 -6.70
C PRO A 303 -26.14 12.04 -7.04
N GLY A 304 -25.93 10.82 -6.52
CA GLY A 304 -24.74 10.05 -6.80
C GLY A 304 -24.64 9.58 -8.25
N SER A 305 -25.76 9.15 -8.84
CA SER A 305 -25.84 8.80 -10.25
C SER A 305 -26.25 10.01 -11.09
N PRO A 306 -25.64 10.22 -12.28
CA PRO A 306 -24.65 9.35 -12.92
C PRO A 306 -23.19 9.62 -12.52
N LYS A 307 -22.94 10.56 -11.60
CA LYS A 307 -21.60 11.09 -11.30
C LYS A 307 -20.59 10.02 -10.85
N TYR A 308 -21.04 9.05 -10.07
CA TYR A 308 -20.20 8.01 -9.46
C TYR A 308 -20.52 6.59 -9.96
N ASP A 309 -21.21 6.45 -11.08
CA ASP A 309 -21.54 5.14 -11.65
C ASP A 309 -20.29 4.35 -12.08
N ASN A 310 -19.21 5.07 -12.44
CA ASN A 310 -17.91 4.51 -12.80
C ASN A 310 -16.84 4.66 -11.70
N ALA A 311 -17.21 5.08 -10.49
CA ALA A 311 -16.28 5.26 -9.37
C ALA A 311 -16.16 3.98 -8.52
N TRP A 312 -15.63 2.91 -9.13
CA TRP A 312 -15.47 1.61 -8.47
C TRP A 312 -14.30 0.79 -9.00
N PHE A 313 -13.68 0.02 -8.11
CA PHE A 313 -12.73 -1.02 -8.46
C PHE A 313 -13.46 -2.35 -8.68
N GLU A 314 -13.01 -3.11 -9.68
CA GLU A 314 -13.23 -4.56 -9.78
C GLU A 314 -11.90 -5.27 -9.72
N ILE A 315 -11.68 -6.05 -8.67
CA ILE A 315 -10.39 -6.71 -8.42
C ILE A 315 -10.61 -8.21 -8.48
N SER A 316 -9.90 -8.87 -9.41
CA SER A 316 -9.96 -10.33 -9.53
C SER A 316 -9.19 -10.99 -8.40
N TYR A 317 -7.96 -10.54 -8.16
CA TYR A 317 -7.17 -10.95 -7.00
C TYR A 317 -6.12 -9.91 -6.64
N LEU A 318 -5.69 -9.94 -5.37
CA LEU A 318 -4.44 -9.39 -4.90
C LEU A 318 -3.62 -10.53 -4.29
N ARG A 319 -2.39 -10.73 -4.75
CA ARG A 319 -1.48 -11.76 -4.22
C ARG A 319 -0.19 -11.15 -3.74
N THR A 320 0.30 -11.66 -2.63
CA THR A 320 1.58 -11.29 -2.06
C THR A 320 2.49 -12.49 -1.96
N TYR A 321 3.77 -12.24 -2.10
CA TYR A 321 4.83 -13.24 -2.09
C TYR A 321 6.02 -12.71 -1.30
N THR A 322 6.90 -13.62 -0.89
CA THR A 322 8.16 -13.29 -0.21
C THR A 322 9.34 -13.89 -0.96
N ALA A 323 10.45 -13.16 -1.02
CA ALA A 323 11.65 -13.60 -1.71
C ALA A 323 12.16 -14.91 -1.09
N ILE A 324 12.40 -15.91 -1.94
CA ILE A 324 13.08 -17.13 -1.51
C ILE A 324 14.56 -16.78 -1.44
N ALA A 325 15.13 -16.82 -0.24
CA ALA A 325 16.58 -16.72 -0.09
C ALA A 325 17.23 -17.82 -0.96
N GLY A 326 17.89 -17.41 -2.04
CA GLY A 326 18.68 -18.34 -2.84
C GLY A 326 19.68 -19.04 -1.93
N ASN A 327 19.94 -20.33 -2.15
CA ASN A 327 21.02 -21.05 -1.48
C ASN A 327 22.33 -20.28 -1.69
N ALA A 328 22.67 -19.40 -0.74
CA ALA A 328 24.02 -18.92 -0.57
C ALA A 328 24.84 -20.16 -0.22
N SER A 329 25.65 -20.63 -1.17
CA SER A 329 26.66 -21.65 -0.92
C SER A 329 27.44 -21.24 0.32
N SER A 330 27.20 -21.98 1.39
CA SER A 330 27.77 -21.77 2.71
C SER A 330 29.29 -21.93 2.66
N SER A 331 30.04 -20.85 2.91
CA SER A 331 31.33 -20.94 3.60
C SER A 331 31.11 -20.61 5.07
N SER A 332 31.23 -21.64 5.91
CA SER A 332 31.22 -21.70 7.39
C SER A 332 31.76 -20.44 8.09
N SER A 333 31.31 -20.01 9.27
CA SER A 333 31.11 -20.79 10.51
C SER A 333 30.40 -19.95 11.59
N GLY A 334 29.47 -20.53 12.34
CA GLY A 334 28.92 -19.90 13.56
C GLY A 334 27.72 -20.67 14.10
N ALA A 335 27.89 -21.28 15.28
CA ALA A 335 27.03 -22.25 15.94
C ALA A 335 25.50 -21.97 15.94
N VAL A 336 24.73 -23.00 15.63
CA VAL A 336 23.28 -23.11 15.88
C VAL A 336 23.11 -23.55 17.34
N GLU A 337 22.50 -22.71 18.17
CA GLU A 337 22.01 -23.13 19.49
C GLU A 337 20.56 -23.59 19.34
N THR A 338 20.35 -24.88 19.62
CA THR A 338 19.05 -25.56 19.56
C THR A 338 18.37 -25.43 20.92
N ALA A 339 17.26 -24.69 21.00
CA ALA A 339 16.38 -24.73 22.16
C ALA A 339 15.19 -25.67 21.89
N THR A 340 15.41 -26.96 22.14
CA THR A 340 14.35 -27.95 22.37
C THR A 340 13.68 -27.67 23.71
N GLY A 341 12.38 -27.37 23.69
CA GLY A 341 11.55 -27.23 24.89
C GLY A 341 10.30 -28.08 24.78
N THR A 342 10.43 -29.38 25.02
CA THR A 342 9.30 -30.28 25.28
C THR A 342 9.10 -30.37 26.78
N THR A 343 7.93 -29.99 27.31
CA THR A 343 7.44 -30.54 28.57
C THR A 343 5.94 -30.78 28.55
N THR A 344 5.64 -31.98 29.01
CA THR A 344 4.40 -32.74 29.02
C THR A 344 3.38 -32.22 30.02
N HIS A 345 2.11 -32.51 29.73
CA HIS A 345 0.92 -32.34 30.57
C HIS A 345 1.07 -32.84 32.02
N VAL A 346 0.52 -32.07 32.96
CA VAL A 346 -0.08 -32.60 34.20
C VAL A 346 -1.48 -32.02 34.33
N VAL A 347 -2.47 -32.90 34.21
CA VAL A 347 -3.88 -32.65 34.52
C VAL A 347 -4.08 -32.97 36.00
N THR A 348 -4.60 -32.02 36.78
CA THR A 348 -5.16 -32.32 38.10
C THR A 348 -6.55 -31.74 38.18
N SER A 349 -7.52 -32.64 38.21
CA SER A 349 -8.94 -32.42 38.44
C SER A 349 -9.22 -32.17 39.92
N THR A 350 -9.99 -31.13 40.23
CA THR A 350 -10.86 -31.11 41.42
C THR A 350 -12.18 -30.43 41.10
N SER A 351 -13.24 -31.15 41.42
CA SER A 351 -14.65 -30.89 41.16
C SER A 351 -15.36 -30.29 42.37
N GLY A 352 -16.40 -29.50 42.11
CA GLY A 352 -17.48 -29.13 43.04
C GLY A 352 -17.68 -27.62 43.08
N GLY A 353 -18.87 -27.04 42.95
CA GLY A 353 -20.25 -27.53 42.89
C GLY A 353 -21.16 -26.28 42.95
N ALA A 354 -22.33 -26.36 42.33
CA ALA A 354 -23.26 -25.29 41.99
C ALA A 354 -23.80 -24.40 43.14
N SER A 355 -24.24 -23.18 42.80
CA SER A 355 -25.64 -22.74 43.01
C SER A 355 -25.97 -21.38 42.36
N SER A 356 -27.22 -21.30 41.91
CA SER A 356 -27.99 -20.24 41.27
C SER A 356 -28.26 -18.96 42.08
N GLY A 357 -28.57 -17.86 41.39
CA GLY A 357 -29.32 -16.73 41.95
C GLY A 357 -29.47 -15.56 40.97
N ALA A 358 -30.70 -15.21 40.62
CA ALA A 358 -31.05 -14.16 39.66
C ALA A 358 -31.49 -12.84 40.34
N ALA A 359 -31.37 -11.77 39.53
CA ALA A 359 -32.25 -10.58 39.45
C ALA A 359 -31.99 -9.29 40.27
N SER A 360 -32.01 -8.20 39.49
CA SER A 360 -32.61 -6.87 39.72
C SER A 360 -31.80 -5.69 40.29
N ALA A 361 -31.46 -4.80 39.35
CA ALA A 361 -31.86 -3.39 39.23
C ALA A 361 -31.36 -2.28 40.19
N SER A 362 -30.86 -1.23 39.51
CA SER A 362 -31.11 0.21 39.70
C SER A 362 -30.04 1.12 40.37
N THR A 363 -29.50 1.98 39.49
CA THR A 363 -29.29 3.45 39.60
C THR A 363 -28.21 4.12 40.46
N THR A 364 -27.55 5.05 39.75
CA THR A 364 -27.04 6.41 40.11
C THR A 364 -25.60 6.62 40.60
N SER A 365 -24.83 7.20 39.67
CA SER A 365 -23.92 8.37 39.79
C SER A 365 -22.80 8.37 40.84
N SER A 366 -21.55 8.46 40.38
CA SER A 366 -20.72 9.67 40.55
C SER A 366 -19.32 9.47 39.94
N ALA A 367 -18.78 10.57 39.42
CA ALA A 367 -17.45 10.68 38.85
C ALA A 367 -16.34 10.42 39.88
N SER A 368 -15.25 9.79 39.44
CA SER A 368 -13.92 10.05 40.00
C SER A 368 -12.83 9.57 39.03
N SER A 369 -11.96 10.52 38.70
CA SER A 369 -10.67 10.35 38.07
C SER A 369 -9.77 9.45 38.92
N ALA A 370 -9.20 8.41 38.32
CA ALA A 370 -8.08 7.66 38.89
C ALA A 370 -7.08 7.38 37.79
N GLY A 371 -5.92 8.02 37.89
CA GLY A 371 -4.77 7.81 37.03
C GLY A 371 -4.28 6.37 37.11
N ARG A 372 -3.87 5.83 35.96
CA ARG A 372 -3.16 4.56 35.89
C ARG A 372 -1.67 4.84 35.75
N SER A 373 -0.93 4.37 36.75
CA SER A 373 0.51 4.31 36.81
C SER A 373 1.05 3.41 35.69
N TYR A 374 1.95 3.93 34.87
CA TYR A 374 2.81 3.13 33.99
C TYR A 374 4.03 2.67 34.79
N SER A 375 4.27 1.35 34.85
CA SER A 375 5.54 0.82 35.37
C SER A 375 6.63 1.07 34.32
N THR A 376 7.60 1.92 34.66
CA THR A 376 8.81 2.13 33.88
C THR A 376 9.78 0.97 34.14
N ILE A 377 10.06 0.16 33.12
CA ILE A 377 11.19 -0.76 33.12
C ILE A 377 12.43 0.03 32.74
N SER A 378 13.27 0.27 33.74
CA SER A 378 14.59 0.90 33.62
C SER A 378 15.60 -0.13 33.10
N TRP A 379 16.21 0.15 31.94
CA TRP A 379 17.39 -0.59 31.47
C TRP A 379 18.65 0.05 32.06
N ILE A 380 19.35 -0.71 32.90
CA ILE A 380 20.66 -0.35 33.45
C ILE A 380 21.71 -0.60 32.35
N SER A 381 22.26 0.47 31.79
CA SER A 381 23.43 0.43 30.91
C SER A 381 24.70 0.29 31.76
N ALA A 382 25.29 -0.90 31.79
CA ALA A 382 26.63 -1.10 32.34
C ALA A 382 27.68 -0.58 31.33
N GLY A 383 28.34 0.52 31.68
CA GLY A 383 29.47 1.06 30.93
C GLY A 383 30.75 0.26 31.18
N CYS A 384 31.33 -0.31 30.13
CA CYS A 384 32.73 -0.76 30.13
C CYS A 384 33.61 0.35 29.55
N LEU A 385 34.34 1.02 30.44
CA LEU A 385 35.43 1.94 30.16
C LEU A 385 36.66 1.12 29.73
N LEU A 386 37.19 1.33 28.53
CA LEU A 386 38.53 0.87 28.13
C LEU A 386 39.36 2.09 27.73
N LEU A 387 40.19 2.53 28.68
CA LEU A 387 41.28 3.48 28.48
C LEU A 387 42.47 2.73 27.87
N GLY A 388 42.93 3.18 26.70
CA GLY A 388 44.15 2.71 26.04
C GLY A 388 45.05 3.89 25.71
N LEU A 389 46.20 3.93 26.39
CA LEU A 389 47.19 4.99 26.44
C LEU A 389 47.82 5.38 25.10
N VAL A 390 48.01 6.70 24.94
CA VAL A 390 48.93 7.32 23.96
C VAL A 390 50.34 7.30 24.54
N SER A 391 51.32 6.77 23.80
CA SER A 391 52.75 7.02 24.03
C SER A 391 53.36 7.73 22.82
N LEU A 392 53.73 9.00 23.00
CA LEU A 392 54.72 9.67 22.16
C LEU A 392 56.12 9.18 22.57
N GLY A 393 56.99 8.97 21.60
CA GLY A 393 58.42 8.77 21.81
C GLY A 393 59.21 9.04 20.52
N LEU A 394 59.77 10.26 20.47
CA LEU A 394 60.88 10.77 19.65
C LEU A 394 60.75 10.83 18.12
#